data_AF-A0A7L2NXX6-F1
#
_entry.id   AF-A0A7L2NXX6-F1
#
_cell.length_a   1.000
_cell.length_b   1.000
_cell.length_c   1.000
_cell.angle_alpha   90.00
_cell.angle_beta   90.00
_cell.angle_gamma   90.00
#
_symmetry.space_group_name_H-M   'P 1'
#
loop_
_entity.id
_entity.type
_entity.pdbx_description
1 polymer ?
#
loop_
_entity_poly.entity_id
_entity_poly.type
_entity_poly.pdbx_seq_one_letter_code
_entity_poly.pdbx_strand_id
1 'polypeptide(L)'
;ISICRDLPNIEVITFSVNGISDLEPLHQCQNLSELYLRKNNITSLDELFYLKTLPRLRVLWLAENPCCGPDPHRYRMTVLRNLPSLQKLDNQAVTEEELSQALVDGVEITAPPARRSVENGWSESTASSVAGSSTEPDSELLSCSLEETNKTQEELDMKPVSRDKYSSFSPQETDCSCKKRNNVLSAILLLMKELDAEGLEIIQQTVARRLQAFQKKELQEE
;
A
#
# COMPACT_ATOMS: atom_id res chain seq x y z
N ILE A 1 -0.25 9.80 -14.53
CA ILE A 1 0.85 8.86 -14.16
C ILE A 1 0.45 7.39 -14.33
N SER A 2 -0.23 7.02 -15.42
CA SER A 2 -0.76 5.66 -15.63
C SER A 2 0.31 4.57 -15.73
N ILE A 3 1.47 4.90 -16.31
CA ILE A 3 2.63 3.99 -16.49
C ILE A 3 3.14 3.35 -15.18
N CYS A 4 2.85 3.94 -14.01
CA CYS A 4 3.23 3.36 -12.72
C CYS A 4 2.57 1.99 -12.46
N ARG A 5 1.44 1.70 -13.11
CA ARG A 5 0.78 0.38 -13.06
C ARG A 5 1.66 -0.74 -13.59
N ASP A 6 2.44 -0.46 -14.63
CA ASP A 6 3.30 -1.42 -15.32
C ASP A 6 4.70 -1.53 -14.67
N LEU A 7 4.96 -0.81 -13.58
CA LEU A 7 6.27 -0.69 -12.92
C LEU A 7 6.22 -1.19 -11.45
N PRO A 8 5.90 -2.47 -11.17
CA PRO A 8 5.74 -2.98 -9.80
C PRO A 8 7.02 -3.01 -8.95
N ASN A 9 8.18 -2.92 -9.60
CA ASN A 9 9.51 -2.97 -8.97
C ASN A 9 10.14 -1.59 -8.76
N ILE A 10 9.41 -0.49 -8.99
CA ILE A 10 9.94 0.85 -8.80
C ILE A 10 10.06 1.19 -7.31
N GLU A 11 11.24 1.65 -6.90
CA GLU A 11 11.55 1.99 -5.50
C GLU A 11 11.48 3.50 -5.23
N VAL A 12 11.94 4.32 -6.18
CA VAL A 12 12.02 5.78 -6.04
C VAL A 12 11.27 6.44 -7.19
N ILE A 13 10.31 7.32 -6.88
CA ILE A 13 9.57 8.12 -7.86
C ILE A 13 9.76 9.62 -7.56
N THR A 14 10.23 10.36 -8.56
CA THR A 14 10.32 11.82 -8.55
C THR A 14 9.35 12.44 -9.56
N PHE A 15 8.27 13.02 -9.05
CA PHE A 15 7.22 13.66 -9.84
C PHE A 15 6.96 15.12 -9.42
N SER A 16 7.93 15.79 -8.81
CA SER A 16 7.80 17.21 -8.48
C SER A 16 7.46 18.08 -9.70
N VAL A 17 6.57 19.07 -9.54
CA VAL A 17 6.19 20.06 -10.58
C VAL A 17 5.48 19.46 -11.82
N ASN A 18 4.73 18.36 -11.68
CA ASN A 18 4.01 17.71 -12.80
C ASN A 18 2.48 17.92 -12.80
N GLY A 19 1.94 18.73 -11.89
CA GLY A 19 0.49 19.02 -11.83
C GLY A 19 -0.40 17.82 -11.50
N ILE A 20 0.16 16.77 -10.87
CA ILE A 20 -0.58 15.54 -10.55
C ILE A 20 -1.67 15.81 -9.53
N SER A 21 -2.90 15.37 -9.82
CA SER A 21 -4.00 15.30 -8.86
C SER A 21 -4.20 13.89 -8.30
N ASP A 22 -4.08 12.87 -9.16
CA ASP A 22 -4.56 11.51 -8.88
C ASP A 22 -3.39 10.55 -8.54
N LEU A 23 -3.48 9.86 -7.41
CA LEU A 23 -2.48 8.88 -6.95
C LEU A 23 -2.89 7.41 -7.15
N GLU A 24 -4.13 7.13 -7.61
CA GLU A 24 -4.63 5.78 -7.90
C GLU A 24 -3.63 4.87 -8.65
N PRO A 25 -2.89 5.32 -9.69
CA PRO A 25 -1.96 4.45 -10.41
C PRO A 25 -0.77 3.95 -9.57
N LEU A 26 -0.45 4.60 -8.44
CA LEU A 26 0.66 4.22 -7.56
C LEU A 26 0.34 3.02 -6.66
N HIS A 27 -0.95 2.68 -6.47
CA HIS A 27 -1.40 1.55 -5.63
C HIS A 27 -0.72 0.20 -5.96
N GLN A 28 -0.31 0.01 -7.22
CA GLN A 28 0.34 -1.22 -7.70
C GLN A 28 1.87 -1.24 -7.49
N CYS A 29 2.49 -0.11 -7.12
CA CYS A 29 3.94 0.02 -6.91
C CYS A 29 4.39 -0.55 -5.55
N GLN A 30 4.21 -1.85 -5.32
CA GLN A 30 4.42 -2.50 -4.01
C GLN A 30 5.85 -2.37 -3.43
N ASN A 31 6.84 -2.03 -4.26
CA ASN A 31 8.23 -1.81 -3.84
C ASN A 31 8.58 -0.33 -3.57
N LEU A 32 7.65 0.61 -3.78
CA LEU A 32 7.90 2.04 -3.63
C LEU A 32 8.31 2.39 -2.19
N SER A 33 9.49 2.96 -2.05
CA SER A 33 10.09 3.39 -0.78
C SER A 33 10.15 4.91 -0.65
N GLU A 34 10.34 5.63 -1.76
CA GLU A 34 10.43 7.09 -1.79
C GLU A 34 9.53 7.70 -2.87
N LEU A 35 8.70 8.66 -2.47
CA LEU A 35 7.73 9.34 -3.34
C LEU A 35 7.82 10.87 -3.19
N TYR A 36 8.30 11.54 -4.23
CA TYR A 36 8.45 12.99 -4.26
C TYR A 36 7.39 13.62 -5.17
N LEU A 37 6.40 14.27 -4.55
CA LEU A 37 5.24 14.91 -5.18
C LEU A 37 5.19 16.42 -4.91
N ARG A 38 6.31 17.06 -4.57
CA ARG A 38 6.38 18.50 -4.28
C ARG A 38 5.80 19.35 -5.42
N LYS A 39 4.98 20.36 -5.08
CA LYS A 39 4.40 21.31 -6.05
C LYS A 39 3.59 20.61 -7.16
N ASN A 40 2.65 19.76 -6.77
CA ASN A 40 1.64 19.16 -7.65
C ASN A 40 0.26 19.75 -7.33
N ASN A 41 -0.81 19.13 -7.82
CA ASN A 41 -2.19 19.60 -7.70
C ASN A 41 -3.07 18.64 -6.87
N ILE A 42 -2.48 18.00 -5.85
CA ILE A 42 -3.19 17.08 -4.96
C ILE A 42 -4.06 17.93 -4.02
N THR A 43 -5.39 17.86 -4.18
CA THR A 43 -6.32 18.78 -3.51
C THR A 43 -6.87 18.25 -2.19
N SER A 44 -7.08 16.94 -2.06
CA SER A 44 -7.51 16.30 -0.81
C SER A 44 -6.44 15.34 -0.30
N LEU A 45 -6.43 15.13 1.02
CA LEU A 45 -5.64 14.07 1.63
C LEU A 45 -6.22 12.68 1.37
N ASP A 46 -7.47 12.57 0.90
CA ASP A 46 -8.11 11.28 0.59
C ASP A 46 -7.32 10.44 -0.43
N GLU A 47 -6.56 11.07 -1.33
CA GLU A 47 -5.62 10.41 -2.26
C GLU A 47 -4.56 9.54 -1.55
N LEU A 48 -4.25 9.80 -0.27
CA LEU A 48 -3.39 8.95 0.56
C LEU A 48 -3.96 7.54 0.75
N PHE A 49 -5.27 7.32 0.53
CA PHE A 49 -5.90 6.00 0.55
C PHE A 49 -5.16 5.01 -0.37
N TYR A 50 -4.71 5.46 -1.56
CA TYR A 50 -3.96 4.65 -2.50
C TYR A 50 -2.50 4.40 -2.09
N LEU A 51 -1.96 5.22 -1.18
CA LEU A 51 -0.61 5.07 -0.63
C LEU A 51 -0.59 4.14 0.60
N LYS A 52 -1.70 4.00 1.33
CA LYS A 52 -1.83 3.08 2.50
C LYS A 52 -1.41 1.65 2.19
N THR A 53 -1.64 1.22 0.95
CA THR A 53 -1.43 -0.14 0.47
C THR A 53 0.01 -0.41 0.03
N LEU A 54 0.94 0.55 0.26
CA LEU A 54 2.34 0.46 -0.12
C LEU A 54 3.18 0.12 1.12
N PRO A 55 3.49 -1.17 1.39
CA PRO A 55 4.10 -1.61 2.65
C PRO A 55 5.55 -1.16 2.84
N ARG A 56 6.16 -0.58 1.81
CA ARG A 56 7.57 -0.17 1.79
C ARG A 56 7.77 1.35 1.80
N LEU A 57 6.70 2.14 1.73
CA LEU A 57 6.79 3.60 1.64
C LEU A 57 7.34 4.18 2.96
N ARG A 58 8.47 4.87 2.86
CA ARG A 58 9.25 5.44 3.98
C ARG A 58 9.46 6.94 3.85
N VAL A 59 9.58 7.46 2.62
CA VAL A 59 9.81 8.89 2.37
C VAL A 59 8.69 9.42 1.49
N LEU A 60 8.03 10.48 1.96
CA LEU A 60 6.96 11.17 1.23
C LEU A 60 7.20 12.68 1.26
N TRP A 61 7.07 13.33 0.11
CA TRP A 61 7.15 14.78 0.01
C TRP A 61 5.92 15.31 -0.75
N LEU A 62 5.02 15.98 -0.03
CA LEU A 62 3.76 16.55 -0.51
C LEU A 62 3.68 18.09 -0.34
N ALA A 63 4.68 18.73 0.26
CA ALA A 63 4.73 20.19 0.38
C ALA A 63 4.48 20.93 -0.96
N GLU A 64 3.92 22.14 -0.87
CA GLU A 64 3.43 22.93 -2.01
C GLU A 64 2.28 22.28 -2.81
N ASN A 65 1.55 21.31 -2.22
CA ASN A 65 0.26 20.86 -2.74
C ASN A 65 -0.91 21.52 -1.99
N PRO A 66 -2.07 21.74 -2.64
CA PRO A 66 -3.26 22.28 -1.96
C PRO A 66 -3.74 21.44 -0.76
N CYS A 67 -3.49 20.13 -0.75
CA CYS A 67 -3.83 19.22 0.36
C CYS A 67 -3.14 19.54 1.71
N CYS A 68 -2.07 20.33 1.72
CA CYS A 68 -1.46 20.82 2.96
C CYS A 68 -2.39 21.76 3.75
N GLY A 69 -3.34 22.41 3.06
CA GLY A 69 -4.36 23.26 3.69
C GLY A 69 -3.80 24.47 4.45
N PRO A 70 -4.64 25.12 5.28
CA PRO A 70 -4.23 26.23 6.15
C PRO A 70 -3.63 25.77 7.49
N ASP A 71 -3.78 24.49 7.87
CA ASP A 71 -3.29 23.93 9.14
C ASP A 71 -2.25 22.82 8.90
N PRO A 72 -0.95 23.14 9.02
CA PRO A 72 0.13 22.15 8.90
C PRO A 72 0.09 21.04 9.96
N HIS A 73 -0.47 21.30 11.15
CA HIS A 73 -0.50 20.32 12.24
C HIS A 73 -1.46 19.18 11.89
N ARG A 74 -2.75 19.50 11.66
CA ARG A 74 -3.75 18.51 11.24
C ARG A 74 -3.38 17.82 9.94
N TYR A 75 -2.74 18.51 8.99
CA TYR A 75 -2.15 17.89 7.81
C TYR A 75 -1.15 16.79 8.19
N ARG A 76 -0.10 17.11 8.95
CA ARG A 76 0.96 16.17 9.36
C ARG A 76 0.38 14.98 10.13
N MET A 77 -0.46 15.26 11.13
CA MET A 77 -1.15 14.25 11.94
C MET A 77 -2.02 13.31 11.09
N THR A 78 -2.75 13.84 10.11
CA THR A 78 -3.54 13.04 9.18
C THR A 78 -2.65 12.18 8.27
N VAL A 79 -1.56 12.70 7.71
CA VAL A 79 -0.65 11.89 6.88
C VAL A 79 -0.07 10.73 7.70
N LEU A 80 0.43 11.00 8.90
CA LEU A 80 1.06 10.00 9.77
C LEU A 80 0.09 8.92 10.25
N ARG A 81 -1.15 9.28 10.60
CA ARG A 81 -2.19 8.31 11.00
C ARG A 81 -2.50 7.32 9.87
N ASN A 82 -2.47 7.80 8.64
CA ASN A 82 -2.79 6.98 7.47
C ASN A 82 -1.57 6.21 6.93
N LEU A 83 -0.34 6.68 7.18
CA LEU A 83 0.91 6.08 6.71
C LEU A 83 1.90 5.87 7.88
N PRO A 84 1.63 4.93 8.81
CA PRO A 84 2.46 4.71 10.00
C PRO A 84 3.85 4.13 9.71
N SER A 85 4.12 3.62 8.50
CA SER A 85 5.44 3.14 8.08
C SER A 85 6.42 4.26 7.68
N LEU A 86 5.94 5.51 7.66
CA LEU A 86 6.67 6.65 7.12
C LEU A 86 7.76 7.12 8.08
N GLN A 87 8.99 7.21 7.57
CA GLN A 87 10.18 7.63 8.32
C GLN A 87 10.49 9.12 8.11
N LYS A 88 10.04 9.70 7.00
CA LYS A 88 10.31 11.09 6.62
C LYS A 88 9.16 11.69 5.81
N LEU A 89 8.64 12.82 6.29
CA LEU A 89 7.57 13.60 5.65
C LEU A 89 8.04 15.04 5.44
N ASP A 90 7.97 15.53 4.20
CA ASP A 90 8.27 16.94 3.84
C ASP A 90 9.64 17.42 4.36
N ASN A 91 10.64 16.58 4.15
CA ASN A 91 12.01 16.71 4.64
C ASN A 91 12.23 16.64 6.15
N GLN A 92 11.19 16.50 6.96
CA GLN A 92 11.28 16.29 8.41
C GLN A 92 11.23 14.78 8.72
N ALA A 93 12.11 14.31 9.60
CA ALA A 93 12.00 12.97 10.15
C ALA A 93 10.67 12.83 10.92
N VAL A 94 10.15 11.61 11.01
CA VAL A 94 8.97 11.27 11.80
C VAL A 94 9.44 10.66 13.13
N THR A 95 8.87 11.10 14.26
CA THR A 95 9.16 10.50 15.57
C THR A 95 7.99 9.64 16.08
N GLU A 96 8.26 8.79 17.07
CA GLU A 96 7.24 7.89 17.66
C GLU A 96 6.19 8.67 18.47
N GLU A 97 6.57 9.82 19.02
CA GLU A 97 5.66 10.76 19.69
C GLU A 97 4.67 11.38 18.69
N GLU A 98 5.14 11.77 17.50
CA GLU A 98 4.26 12.28 16.43
C GLU A 98 3.31 11.20 15.91
N LEU A 99 3.77 9.95 15.78
CA LEU A 99 2.92 8.82 15.43
C LEU A 99 1.86 8.54 16.52
N SER A 100 2.23 8.70 17.78
CA SER A 100 1.30 8.57 18.92
C SER A 100 0.24 9.67 18.92
N GLN A 101 0.62 10.92 18.65
CA GLN A 101 -0.30 12.04 18.46
C GLN A 101 -1.19 11.85 17.22
N ALA A 102 -0.66 11.27 16.15
CA ALA A 102 -1.39 11.00 14.91
C ALA A 102 -2.61 10.10 15.12
N LEU A 103 -2.51 9.11 16.02
CA LEU A 103 -3.63 8.23 16.37
C LEU A 103 -4.80 8.97 17.05
N VAL A 104 -4.52 10.08 17.74
CA VAL A 104 -5.52 10.89 18.46
C VAL A 104 -6.07 12.00 17.56
N ASP A 105 -5.19 12.84 17.02
CA ASP A 105 -5.54 14.09 16.35
C ASP A 105 -5.68 13.96 14.82
N GLY A 106 -5.08 12.92 14.23
CA GLY A 106 -5.14 12.66 12.79
C GLY A 106 -6.51 12.14 12.35
N VAL A 107 -6.94 12.49 11.13
CA VAL A 107 -8.18 11.95 10.54
C VAL A 107 -7.89 10.62 9.85
N GLU A 108 -8.74 9.62 10.05
CA GLU A 108 -8.62 8.34 9.35
C GLU A 108 -9.34 8.35 8.00
N ILE A 109 -8.61 8.07 6.93
CA ILE A 109 -9.16 7.98 5.58
C ILE A 109 -9.59 6.53 5.34
N THR A 110 -10.88 6.26 5.51
CA THR A 110 -11.48 4.92 5.36
C THR A 110 -12.06 4.66 3.97
N ALA A 111 -12.27 5.72 3.17
CA ALA A 111 -12.84 5.66 1.83
C ALA A 111 -11.86 6.22 0.77
N PRO A 112 -11.92 5.75 -0.48
CA PRO A 112 -11.20 6.37 -1.59
C PRO A 112 -11.73 7.79 -1.87
N PRO A 113 -10.92 8.67 -2.50
CA PRO A 113 -11.32 10.02 -2.84
C PRO A 113 -12.59 10.04 -3.70
N ALA A 114 -13.56 10.84 -3.27
CA ALA A 114 -14.82 11.03 -3.97
C ALA A 114 -14.57 11.76 -5.30
N ARG A 115 -14.44 10.99 -6.39
CA ARG A 115 -14.33 11.54 -7.74
C ARG A 115 -15.54 12.44 -8.01
N ARG A 116 -15.29 13.73 -8.28
CA ARG A 116 -16.31 14.63 -8.83
C ARG A 116 -16.63 14.17 -10.24
N SER A 117 -17.61 13.27 -10.37
CA SER A 117 -18.32 13.07 -11.63
C SER A 117 -18.89 14.41 -12.06
N VAL A 118 -18.38 14.96 -13.16
CA VAL A 118 -19.01 16.10 -13.84
C VAL A 118 -20.18 15.52 -14.64
N GLU A 119 -21.25 15.18 -13.93
CA GLU A 119 -22.53 14.78 -14.52
C GLU A 119 -23.66 15.63 -13.92
N ASN A 120 -24.06 16.62 -14.73
CA ASN A 120 -25.39 17.19 -14.86
C ASN A 120 -26.35 17.11 -13.65
N GLY A 121 -26.38 18.22 -12.91
CA GLY A 121 -27.64 18.94 -12.64
C GLY A 121 -28.83 18.17 -12.08
N TRP A 122 -28.86 18.03 -10.75
CA TRP A 122 -30.12 18.22 -10.03
C TRP A 122 -30.00 19.37 -9.02
N SER A 123 -30.63 20.49 -9.37
CA SER A 123 -31.05 21.47 -8.39
C SER A 123 -32.40 21.03 -7.85
N GLU A 124 -32.51 20.76 -6.55
CA GLU A 124 -33.81 20.72 -5.88
C GLU A 124 -33.72 21.48 -4.56
N SER A 125 -34.12 22.76 -4.62
CA SER A 125 -34.34 23.59 -3.45
C SER A 125 -35.83 23.59 -3.11
N THR A 126 -36.23 22.69 -2.21
CA THR A 126 -37.54 22.68 -1.55
C THR A 126 -37.37 22.12 -0.13
N ALA A 127 -37.88 22.73 0.95
CA ALA A 127 -38.55 24.03 1.06
C ALA A 127 -38.46 24.58 2.50
N SER A 128 -38.58 25.91 2.60
CA SER A 128 -39.13 26.72 3.71
C SER A 128 -38.74 26.50 5.18
N SER A 129 -38.16 27.57 5.74
CA SER A 129 -38.11 27.93 7.16
C SER A 129 -39.49 28.37 7.73
N VAL A 130 -39.48 28.86 8.99
CA VAL A 130 -40.59 29.40 9.85
C VAL A 130 -41.20 28.34 10.77
N ALA A 131 -41.29 28.47 12.11
CA ALA A 131 -40.69 29.33 13.16
C ALA A 131 -40.96 28.60 14.52
N GLY A 132 -40.39 28.89 15.70
CA GLY A 132 -39.39 29.84 16.20
C GLY A 132 -39.36 29.80 17.74
N SER A 133 -38.28 30.28 18.40
CA SER A 133 -38.03 30.31 19.88
C SER A 133 -37.93 28.95 20.60
N SER A 134 -37.21 28.75 21.71
CA SER A 134 -36.07 29.44 22.35
C SER A 134 -35.48 28.52 23.45
N THR A 135 -34.35 28.92 24.06
CA THR A 135 -33.74 28.41 25.32
C THR A 135 -33.26 26.94 25.39
N GLU A 136 -31.93 26.80 25.31
CA GLU A 136 -31.09 25.85 26.08
C GLU A 136 -31.13 26.16 27.60
N PRO A 137 -30.50 25.37 28.50
CA PRO A 137 -30.19 23.92 28.49
C PRO A 137 -30.70 23.20 29.78
N ASP A 138 -30.63 21.86 29.86
CA ASP A 138 -29.86 21.13 30.91
C ASP A 138 -29.98 19.59 30.80
N SER A 139 -29.14 18.89 31.56
CA SER A 139 -28.94 17.42 31.56
C SER A 139 -29.99 16.60 32.35
N GLU A 140 -29.73 15.27 32.49
CA GLU A 140 -30.33 14.31 33.46
C GLU A 140 -31.71 13.70 33.07
N LEU A 141 -32.04 12.40 33.18
CA LEU A 141 -31.43 11.13 33.69
C LEU A 141 -31.87 9.96 32.73
N LEU A 142 -31.44 8.67 32.74
CA LEU A 142 -30.51 7.82 33.53
C LEU A 142 -30.18 6.51 32.74
N SER A 143 -29.13 5.77 33.17
CA SER A 143 -28.87 4.30 33.15
C SER A 143 -29.48 3.36 32.07
N CYS A 144 -28.73 2.36 31.57
CA CYS A 144 -28.48 1.11 32.32
C CYS A 144 -27.04 0.57 32.24
N SER A 145 -26.67 -0.17 33.30
CA SER A 145 -25.32 -0.69 33.57
C SER A 145 -25.10 -2.12 33.05
N LEU A 146 -23.84 -2.52 33.15
CA LEU A 146 -23.20 -3.82 32.96
C LEU A 146 -23.97 -5.09 33.41
N GLU A 147 -23.48 -6.19 32.81
CA GLU A 147 -23.14 -7.49 33.44
C GLU A 147 -24.04 -8.74 33.30
N GLU A 148 -23.32 -9.84 33.02
CA GLU A 148 -23.63 -11.28 33.16
C GLU A 148 -24.81 -11.92 32.41
N THR A 149 -24.53 -13.01 31.68
CA THR A 149 -24.99 -14.38 32.06
C THR A 149 -24.50 -15.48 31.09
N ASN A 150 -23.82 -16.47 31.67
CA ASN A 150 -24.04 -17.94 31.59
C ASN A 150 -24.30 -18.62 30.21
N LYS A 151 -23.51 -19.60 29.74
CA LYS A 151 -23.11 -20.93 30.29
C LYS A 151 -24.09 -22.07 29.95
N THR A 152 -23.74 -22.88 28.95
CA THR A 152 -24.15 -24.27 28.58
C THR A 152 -23.32 -24.65 27.33
N GLN A 153 -22.90 -25.90 27.03
CA GLN A 153 -23.39 -27.20 27.46
C GLN A 153 -22.29 -28.30 27.40
N GLU A 154 -21.84 -28.79 28.55
CA GLU A 154 -21.58 -30.22 28.77
C GLU A 154 -22.88 -30.74 29.46
N GLU A 155 -23.34 -31.99 29.38
CA GLU A 155 -22.68 -33.29 29.26
C GLU A 155 -23.80 -34.30 28.89
N LEU A 156 -23.60 -35.24 27.94
CA LEU A 156 -24.25 -36.56 27.97
C LEU A 156 -23.48 -37.58 27.11
N ASP A 157 -23.14 -38.69 27.75
CA ASP A 157 -22.29 -39.80 27.30
C ASP A 157 -22.88 -40.60 26.10
N MET A 158 -22.02 -41.04 25.17
CA MET A 158 -22.07 -42.38 24.57
C MET A 158 -20.76 -42.72 23.80
N LYS A 159 -20.41 -44.01 23.79
CA LYS A 159 -19.05 -44.56 23.52
C LYS A 159 -18.76 -44.90 22.02
N PRO A 160 -17.57 -45.44 21.63
CA PRO A 160 -16.86 -44.96 20.44
C PRO A 160 -16.93 -45.91 19.23
N VAL A 161 -16.57 -45.39 18.05
CA VAL A 161 -16.29 -46.20 16.84
C VAL A 161 -15.01 -45.71 16.15
N SER A 162 -14.04 -46.60 16.03
CA SER A 162 -12.84 -46.42 15.20
C SER A 162 -13.18 -46.63 13.71
N ARG A 163 -12.41 -46.01 12.80
CA ARG A 163 -11.51 -46.71 11.85
C ARG A 163 -11.12 -45.86 10.63
N ASP A 164 -9.80 -45.74 10.43
CA ASP A 164 -9.03 -45.56 9.19
C ASP A 164 -9.76 -45.15 7.89
N LYS A 165 -9.35 -44.03 7.29
CA LYS A 165 -8.40 -44.00 6.14
C LYS A 165 -8.24 -42.59 5.52
N TYR A 166 -7.05 -42.35 4.95
CA TYR A 166 -6.67 -41.22 4.07
C TYR A 166 -6.62 -39.83 4.74
N SER A 167 -5.60 -39.00 4.55
CA SER A 167 -4.25 -39.26 4.02
C SER A 167 -3.28 -38.22 4.58
N SER A 168 -2.15 -38.65 5.11
CA SER A 168 -1.09 -37.75 5.57
C SER A 168 -0.46 -37.00 4.39
N PHE A 169 -0.32 -35.68 4.48
CA PHE A 169 0.73 -34.94 3.77
C PHE A 169 1.25 -33.77 4.60
N SER A 170 2.37 -34.03 5.27
CA SER A 170 3.25 -33.03 5.87
C SER A 170 3.96 -32.20 4.79
N PRO A 171 4.07 -30.86 4.92
CA PRO A 171 5.07 -30.10 4.20
C PRO A 171 6.42 -30.31 4.87
N GLN A 172 7.17 -31.30 4.39
CA GLN A 172 8.55 -31.53 4.79
C GLN A 172 9.43 -30.49 4.07
N GLU A 173 10.40 -29.90 4.77
CA GLU A 173 11.36 -28.98 4.14
C GLU A 173 12.19 -29.70 3.08
N THR A 174 12.37 -29.09 1.89
CA THR A 174 13.60 -29.22 1.09
C THR A 174 13.65 -28.19 -0.07
N ASP A 175 14.87 -27.78 -0.39
CA ASP A 175 15.32 -27.06 -1.60
C ASP A 175 14.79 -25.64 -1.91
N CYS A 176 15.43 -24.66 -1.26
CA CYS A 176 15.33 -23.22 -1.58
C CYS A 176 16.38 -22.72 -2.61
N SER A 177 17.07 -23.62 -3.34
CA SER A 177 18.15 -23.29 -4.28
C SER A 177 17.72 -23.38 -5.75
N CYS A 178 16.92 -24.40 -6.12
CA CYS A 178 16.53 -24.61 -7.52
C CYS A 178 15.65 -23.47 -8.08
N LYS A 179 14.65 -23.01 -7.30
CA LYS A 179 13.67 -21.99 -7.72
C LYS A 179 14.32 -20.66 -8.11
N LYS A 180 15.39 -20.25 -7.43
CA LYS A 180 16.10 -18.97 -7.71
C LYS A 180 16.78 -18.95 -9.08
N ARG A 181 17.41 -20.05 -9.49
CA ARG A 181 18.03 -20.16 -10.83
C ARG A 181 16.98 -20.13 -11.93
N ASN A 182 15.86 -20.82 -11.72
CA ASN A 182 14.75 -20.84 -12.67
C ASN A 182 14.16 -19.44 -12.86
N ASN A 183 13.97 -18.67 -11.79
CA ASN A 183 13.48 -17.29 -11.88
C ASN A 183 14.41 -16.38 -12.70
N VAL A 184 15.74 -16.48 -12.49
CA VAL A 184 16.73 -15.70 -13.26
C VAL A 184 16.74 -16.10 -14.73
N LEU A 185 16.69 -17.40 -15.03
CA LEU A 185 16.65 -17.90 -16.40
C LEU A 185 15.35 -17.49 -17.11
N SER A 186 14.20 -17.53 -16.42
CA SER A 186 12.93 -17.02 -16.94
C SER A 186 12.97 -15.51 -17.24
N ALA A 187 13.59 -14.70 -16.37
CA ALA A 187 13.76 -13.26 -16.61
C ALA A 187 14.64 -12.98 -17.84
N ILE A 188 15.76 -13.69 -17.99
CA ILE A 188 16.64 -13.57 -19.18
C ILE A 188 15.88 -13.95 -20.46
N LEU A 189 15.11 -15.05 -20.45
CA LEU A 189 14.31 -15.49 -21.60
C LEU A 189 13.16 -14.54 -21.96
N LEU A 190 12.64 -13.75 -21.01
CA LEU A 190 11.67 -12.70 -21.30
C LEU A 190 12.36 -11.50 -21.97
N LEU A 191 13.47 -11.03 -21.43
CA LEU A 191 14.25 -9.93 -22.00
C LEU A 191 14.78 -10.24 -23.41
N MET A 192 15.08 -11.50 -23.72
CA MET A 192 15.45 -11.94 -25.07
C MET A 192 14.36 -11.72 -26.14
N LYS A 193 13.10 -11.50 -25.76
CA LYS A 193 12.00 -11.23 -26.72
C LYS A 193 11.90 -9.76 -27.12
N GLU A 194 12.54 -8.87 -26.38
CA GLU A 194 12.49 -7.40 -26.60
C GLU A 194 13.77 -6.86 -27.25
N LEU A 195 14.70 -7.74 -27.63
CA LEU A 195 15.99 -7.38 -28.20
C LEU A 195 16.03 -7.51 -29.72
N ASP A 196 16.59 -6.48 -30.36
CA ASP A 196 16.88 -6.48 -31.79
C ASP A 196 18.00 -7.47 -32.17
N ALA A 197 18.11 -7.78 -33.46
CA ALA A 197 19.04 -8.78 -33.99
C ALA A 197 20.51 -8.56 -33.57
N GLU A 198 20.97 -7.31 -33.54
CA GLU A 198 22.33 -6.94 -33.11
C GLU A 198 22.55 -7.21 -31.60
N GLY A 199 21.53 -6.96 -30.76
CA GLY A 199 21.58 -7.27 -29.34
C GLY A 199 21.64 -8.78 -29.06
N LEU A 200 20.91 -9.58 -29.85
CA LEU A 200 20.95 -11.05 -29.79
C LEU A 200 22.34 -11.61 -30.16
N GLU A 201 23.02 -11.05 -31.17
CA GLU A 201 24.37 -11.47 -31.58
C GLU A 201 25.42 -11.16 -30.48
N ILE A 202 25.34 -9.99 -29.85
CA ILE A 202 26.21 -9.62 -28.72
C ILE A 202 26.03 -10.58 -27.53
N ILE A 203 24.78 -10.97 -27.22
CA ILE A 203 24.49 -11.97 -26.17
C ILE A 203 25.07 -13.33 -26.55
N GLN A 204 24.86 -13.81 -27.78
CA GLN A 204 25.40 -15.08 -28.27
C GLN A 204 26.93 -15.14 -28.10
N GLN A 205 27.64 -14.09 -28.52
CA GLN A 205 29.09 -14.03 -28.41
C GLN A 205 29.56 -13.95 -26.94
N THR A 206 28.82 -13.24 -26.08
CA THR A 206 29.12 -13.13 -24.65
C THR A 206 28.92 -14.46 -23.90
N VAL A 207 27.83 -15.18 -24.20
CA VAL A 207 27.56 -16.52 -23.64
C VAL A 207 28.62 -17.52 -24.10
N ALA A 208 28.97 -17.53 -25.39
CA ALA A 208 30.01 -18.41 -25.92
C ALA A 208 31.37 -18.19 -25.25
N ARG A 209 31.80 -16.93 -25.08
CA ARG A 209 33.04 -16.58 -24.35
C ARG A 209 33.01 -17.03 -22.89
N ARG A 210 31.88 -16.87 -22.19
CA ARG A 210 31.74 -17.35 -20.80
C ARG A 210 31.81 -18.88 -20.71
N LEU A 211 31.15 -19.60 -21.61
CA LEU A 211 31.15 -21.06 -21.63
C LEU A 211 32.58 -21.62 -21.87
N GLN A 212 33.32 -21.05 -22.82
CA GLN A 212 34.73 -21.40 -23.05
C GLN A 212 35.62 -21.09 -21.83
N ALA A 213 35.32 -20.04 -21.06
CA ALA A 213 36.05 -19.72 -19.84
C ALA A 213 35.76 -20.70 -18.69
N PHE A 214 34.58 -21.31 -18.63
CA PHE A 214 34.29 -22.40 -17.69
C PHE A 214 35.02 -23.68 -18.07
N GLN A 215 34.94 -24.11 -19.34
CA GLN A 215 35.64 -25.30 -19.83
C GLN A 215 37.16 -25.24 -19.63
N LYS A 216 37.76 -24.04 -19.78
CA LYS A 216 39.19 -23.82 -19.51
C LYS A 216 39.57 -23.86 -18.02
N LYS A 217 38.63 -23.69 -17.10
CA LYS A 217 38.88 -23.81 -15.66
C LYS A 217 38.79 -25.26 -15.20
N GLU A 218 37.81 -26.01 -15.69
CA GLU A 218 37.69 -27.45 -15.40
C GLU A 218 38.97 -28.20 -15.83
N LEU A 219 39.54 -27.85 -17.00
CA LEU A 219 40.82 -28.39 -17.50
C LEU A 219 42.09 -27.88 -16.76
N GLN A 220 41.95 -27.06 -15.72
CA GLN A 220 43.07 -26.60 -14.86
C GLN A 220 42.96 -27.14 -13.43
N GLU A 221 41.91 -27.88 -13.11
CA GLU A 221 41.66 -28.48 -11.79
C GLU A 221 41.83 -30.02 -11.78
N GLU A 222 42.20 -30.63 -12.92
CA GLU A 222 42.70 -32.01 -13.08
C GLU A 222 44.24 -32.07 -13.19
#